data_AF-A0A662R7J8-F1
#
_entry.id   AF-A0A662R7J8-F1
#
_cell.length_a   1.000
_cell.length_b   1.000
_cell.length_c   1.000
_cell.angle_alpha   90.00
_cell.angle_beta   90.00
_cell.angle_gamma   90.00
#
_symmetry.space_group_name_H-M   'P 1'
#
loop_
_entity.id
_entity.type
_entity.pdbx_description
1 polymer ?
#
loop_
_entity_poly.entity_id
_entity_poly.type
_entity_poly.pdbx_seq_one_letter_code
_entity_poly.pdbx_strand_id
1 'polypeptide(L)'
;MLPIDVIDRAHEGRCTKEDALLLATVPLSELFALADELRAEAVGDAVTYILNRNINFTSMCTGTCRFCAFREDDGYKLEIPEILRKVE
;
A
#
# COMPACT_ATOMS: atom_id res chain seq x y z
N MET A 1 0.39 14.26 -22.53
CA MET A 1 0.97 13.02 -23.07
C MET A 1 2.27 12.76 -22.35
N LEU A 2 2.40 11.58 -21.75
CA LEU A 2 3.62 11.15 -21.04
C LEU A 2 4.79 11.02 -22.03
N PRO A 3 6.02 11.36 -21.63
CA PRO A 3 7.20 11.10 -22.44
C PRO A 3 7.37 9.61 -22.74
N ILE A 4 7.67 9.28 -24.00
CA ILE A 4 7.77 7.89 -24.46
C ILE A 4 8.84 7.11 -23.70
N ASP A 5 9.94 7.77 -23.36
CA ASP A 5 11.05 7.15 -22.65
C ASP A 5 10.67 6.76 -21.21
N VAL A 6 9.75 7.49 -20.59
CA VAL A 6 9.18 7.16 -19.27
C VAL A 6 8.24 5.96 -19.38
N ILE A 7 7.41 5.92 -20.43
CA ILE A 7 6.52 4.79 -20.72
C ILE A 7 7.36 3.52 -20.93
N ASP A 8 8.36 3.57 -21.81
CA ASP A 8 9.24 2.42 -22.12
C ASP A 8 9.91 1.89 -20.85
N ARG A 9 10.49 2.80 -20.03
CA ARG A 9 11.09 2.42 -18.74
C ARG A 9 10.08 1.80 -17.79
N ALA A 10 8.82 2.25 -17.79
CA ALA A 10 7.78 1.69 -16.95
C ALA A 10 7.43 0.25 -17.34
N HIS A 11 7.25 -0.05 -18.64
CA HIS A 11 7.01 -1.42 -19.11
C HIS A 11 8.18 -2.36 -18.83
N GLU A 12 9.41 -1.86 -18.87
CA GLU A 12 10.61 -2.65 -18.60
C GLU A 12 10.91 -2.81 -17.10
N GLY A 13 10.14 -2.17 -16.21
CA GLY A 13 10.42 -2.15 -14.77
C GLY A 13 11.70 -1.39 -14.39
N ARG A 14 12.11 -0.42 -15.21
CA ARG A 14 13.34 0.38 -15.08
C ARG A 14 13.09 1.86 -14.72
N CYS A 15 11.93 2.19 -14.15
CA CYS A 15 11.65 3.55 -13.69
C CYS A 15 12.70 4.07 -12.70
N THR A 16 13.04 5.33 -12.87
CA THR A 16 13.95 6.09 -12.01
C THR A 16 13.18 6.94 -11.01
N LYS A 17 13.90 7.57 -10.08
CA LYS A 17 13.31 8.54 -9.16
C LYS A 17 12.82 9.79 -9.91
N GLU A 18 13.54 10.19 -10.94
CA GLU A 18 13.22 11.32 -11.80
C GLU A 18 11.92 11.07 -12.57
N ASP A 19 11.70 9.83 -13.03
CA ASP A 19 10.43 9.42 -13.64
C ASP A 19 9.27 9.59 -12.67
N ALA A 20 9.42 9.12 -11.42
CA ALA A 20 8.39 9.25 -10.40
C ALA A 20 8.06 10.73 -10.07
N LEU A 21 9.09 11.59 -10.01
CA LEU A 21 8.90 13.03 -9.79
C LEU A 21 8.17 13.68 -10.96
N LEU A 22 8.51 13.31 -12.20
CA LEU A 22 7.81 13.79 -13.38
C LEU A 22 6.34 13.35 -13.36
N LEU A 23 6.08 12.05 -13.16
CA LEU A 23 4.75 11.47 -13.13
C LEU A 23 3.86 12.07 -12.03
N ALA A 24 4.44 12.62 -10.95
CA ALA A 24 3.69 13.34 -9.92
C ALA A 24 3.15 14.71 -10.39
N THR A 25 3.55 15.20 -11.57
CA THR A 25 3.17 16.53 -12.11
C THR A 25 2.27 16.47 -13.34
N VAL A 26 2.10 15.29 -13.94
CA VAL A 26 1.28 15.09 -15.14
C VAL A 26 -0.21 15.00 -14.77
N PRO A 27 -1.14 15.14 -15.74
CA PRO A 27 -2.55 14.89 -15.49
C PRO A 27 -2.78 13.47 -14.94
N LEU A 28 -3.51 13.36 -13.83
CA LEU A 28 -3.76 12.07 -13.17
C LEU A 28 -4.40 11.04 -14.09
N SER A 29 -5.21 11.47 -15.06
CA SER A 29 -5.80 10.57 -16.07
C SER A 29 -4.76 9.84 -16.90
N GLU A 30 -3.64 10.50 -17.24
CA GLU A 30 -2.56 9.88 -18.01
C GLU A 30 -1.77 8.89 -17.16
N LEU A 31 -1.45 9.28 -15.92
CA LEU A 31 -0.77 8.40 -14.96
C LEU A 31 -1.62 7.15 -14.67
N PHE A 32 -2.91 7.32 -14.42
CA PHE A 32 -3.81 6.21 -14.11
C PHE A 32 -4.04 5.30 -15.30
N ALA A 33 -4.08 5.83 -16.53
CA ALA A 33 -4.16 5.00 -17.73
C ALA A 33 -2.93 4.09 -17.89
N LEU A 34 -1.72 4.64 -17.76
CA LEU A 34 -0.49 3.83 -17.83
C LEU A 34 -0.41 2.81 -16.69
N ALA A 35 -0.79 3.20 -15.47
CA ALA A 35 -0.81 2.29 -14.33
C ALA A 35 -1.81 1.14 -14.51
N ASP A 36 -2.96 1.43 -15.11
CA ASP A 36 -3.99 0.43 -15.41
C ASP A 36 -3.52 -0.57 -16.48
N GLU A 37 -2.88 -0.07 -17.54
CA GLU A 37 -2.27 -0.88 -18.60
C GLU A 37 -1.19 -1.82 -18.04
N LEU A 38 -0.22 -1.29 -17.28
CA LEU A 38 0.84 -2.10 -16.67
C LEU A 38 0.28 -3.16 -15.70
N ARG A 39 -0.75 -2.82 -14.93
CA ARG A 39 -1.44 -3.76 -14.06
C ARG A 39 -2.14 -4.85 -14.88
N ALA A 40 -2.81 -4.51 -15.98
CA ALA A 40 -3.45 -5.48 -16.87
C ALA A 40 -2.45 -6.46 -17.50
N GLU A 41 -1.31 -5.96 -17.97
CA GLU A 41 -0.23 -6.80 -18.51
C GLU A 41 0.36 -7.74 -17.44
N ALA A 42 0.55 -7.23 -16.22
CA ALA A 42 1.20 -7.99 -15.16
C ALA A 42 0.30 -9.06 -14.52
N VAL A 43 -0.99 -8.75 -14.30
CA VAL A 43 -1.89 -9.60 -13.48
C VAL A 43 -3.28 -9.85 -14.10
N GLY A 44 -3.59 -9.27 -15.26
CA GLY A 44 -4.91 -9.37 -15.88
C GLY A 44 -6.01 -8.65 -15.10
N ASP A 45 -7.27 -9.03 -15.37
CA ASP A 45 -8.46 -8.35 -14.83
C ASP A 45 -9.11 -9.07 -13.64
N ALA A 46 -8.57 -10.21 -13.22
CA ALA A 46 -9.10 -10.96 -12.08
C ALA A 46 -8.81 -10.21 -10.77
N VAL A 47 -9.83 -9.55 -10.22
CA VAL A 47 -9.72 -8.90 -8.90
C VAL A 47 -9.94 -9.94 -7.80
N THR A 48 -8.88 -10.19 -7.02
CA THR A 48 -8.92 -11.12 -5.89
C THR A 48 -9.05 -10.39 -4.55
N TYR A 49 -9.51 -11.09 -3.52
CA TYR A 49 -9.53 -10.59 -2.15
C TYR A 49 -9.08 -11.69 -1.19
N ILE A 50 -8.63 -11.29 0.00
CA ILE A 50 -8.26 -12.20 1.09
C ILE A 50 -9.26 -12.02 2.22
N LEU A 51 -9.85 -13.12 2.68
CA LEU A 51 -10.54 -13.17 3.98
C LEU A 51 -9.47 -13.14 5.07
N ASN A 52 -9.00 -11.94 5.42
CA ASN A 52 -7.94 -11.74 6.39
C ASN A 52 -8.51 -11.46 7.78
N ARG A 53 -7.90 -12.06 8.80
CA ARG A 53 -8.20 -11.78 10.21
C ARG A 53 -6.97 -11.20 10.89
N ASN A 54 -6.97 -9.87 11.02
CA ASN A 54 -5.92 -9.16 11.73
C ASN A 54 -6.30 -9.05 13.22
N ILE A 55 -5.47 -9.58 14.12
CA ILE A 55 -5.67 -9.52 15.56
C ILE A 55 -4.69 -8.52 16.16
N ASN A 56 -5.17 -7.33 16.51
CA ASN A 56 -4.43 -6.38 17.32
C ASN A 56 -4.43 -6.86 18.77
N PHE A 57 -3.37 -7.57 19.17
CA PHE A 57 -3.24 -8.13 20.51
C PHE A 57 -2.70 -7.12 21.53
N THR A 58 -2.23 -5.95 21.07
CA THR A 58 -1.82 -4.84 21.92
C THR A 58 -2.00 -3.53 21.16
N SER A 59 -2.39 -2.47 21.85
CA SER A 59 -2.25 -1.09 21.37
C SER A 59 -1.19 -0.31 22.14
N MET A 60 -0.54 -0.91 23.15
CA MET A 60 0.61 -0.29 23.82
C MET A 60 1.79 -0.18 22.86
N CYS A 61 2.39 1.00 22.77
CA CYS A 61 3.55 1.27 21.94
C CYS A 61 4.45 2.31 22.62
N THR A 62 5.77 2.09 22.61
CA THR A 62 6.75 3.08 23.10
C THR A 62 7.06 4.16 22.05
N GLY A 63 6.43 4.08 20.87
CA GLY A 63 6.64 4.99 19.76
C GLY A 63 5.87 6.29 19.92
N THR A 64 6.47 7.39 19.45
CA THR A 64 5.91 8.75 19.54
C THR A 64 5.43 9.29 18.19
N CYS A 65 5.04 8.37 17.29
CA CYS A 65 4.62 8.70 15.93
C CYS A 65 3.44 9.68 15.96
N ARG A 66 3.61 10.87 15.37
CA ARG A 66 2.61 11.95 15.42
C ARG A 66 1.25 11.56 14.82
N PHE A 67 1.25 10.63 13.87
CA PHE A 67 0.07 10.18 13.14
C PHE A 67 -0.58 8.91 13.72
N CYS A 68 0.08 8.22 14.66
CA CYS A 68 -0.37 6.91 15.12
C CYS A 68 -1.25 7.05 16.37
N ALA A 69 -2.41 6.39 16.37
CA ALA A 69 -3.33 6.37 17.52
C ALA A 69 -2.79 5.56 18.72
N PHE A 70 -1.86 4.62 18.50
CA PHE A 70 -1.29 3.77 19.57
C PHE A 70 -0.23 4.47 20.42
N ARG A 71 0.02 5.77 20.17
CA ARG A 71 0.98 6.57 20.95
C ARG A 71 0.44 6.99 22.32
N GLU A 72 -0.86 6.83 22.55
CA GLU A 72 -1.52 7.23 23.79
C GLU A 72 -1.23 6.20 24.90
N ASP A 73 -1.13 6.67 26.14
CA ASP A 73 -0.68 5.85 27.29
C ASP A 73 -1.80 4.96 27.89
N ASP A 74 -2.93 4.82 27.20
CA ASP A 74 -4.10 4.04 27.63
C ASP A 74 -4.23 2.69 26.90
N GLY A 75 -3.14 2.24 26.27
CA GLY A 75 -3.13 1.01 25.49
C GLY A 75 -3.44 -0.26 26.30
N TYR A 76 -3.97 -1.27 25.63
CA TYR A 76 -4.24 -2.59 26.22
C TYR A 76 -3.26 -3.64 25.71
N LYS A 77 -3.23 -4.79 26.41
CA LYS A 77 -2.61 -6.03 25.96
C LYS A 77 -3.54 -7.19 26.25
N LEU A 78 -3.79 -8.01 25.25
CA LEU A 78 -4.58 -9.23 25.38
C LEU A 78 -3.70 -10.36 25.91
N GLU A 79 -4.29 -11.20 26.75
CA GLU A 79 -3.71 -12.47 27.16
C GLU A 79 -3.92 -13.54 26.07
N ILE A 80 -3.08 -14.57 26.07
CA ILE A 80 -3.14 -15.65 25.07
C ILE A 80 -4.56 -16.25 24.91
N PRO A 81 -5.33 -16.53 25.99
CA PRO A 81 -6.71 -17.03 25.84
C PRO A 81 -7.65 -16.06 25.11
N GLU A 82 -7.46 -14.74 25.26
CA GLU A 82 -8.25 -13.73 24.55
C GLU A 82 -7.89 -13.66 23.07
N ILE A 83 -6.60 -13.81 22.74
CA ILE A 83 -6.13 -13.87 21.35
C ILE A 83 -6.69 -15.12 20.66
N LEU A 84 -6.64 -16.28 21.31
CA LEU A 84 -7.14 -17.53 20.74
C LEU A 84 -8.65 -17.49 20.47
N ARG A 85 -9.45 -16.89 21.37
CA ARG A 85 -10.89 -16.64 21.13
C ARG A 85 -11.16 -15.76 19.91
N LYS A 86 -10.19 -14.95 19.47
CA LYS A 86 -10.29 -14.11 18.29
C LYS A 86 -9.80 -14.81 17.02
N VAL A 87 -9.29 -16.03 17.08
CA VAL A 87 -8.88 -16.81 15.88
C VAL A 87 -10.09 -17.52 15.26
N GLU A 88 -10.94 -18.11 16.09
CA GLU A 88 -12.22 -18.76 15.73
C GLU A 88 -13.25 -17.74 15.23
#